data_AF-A0A8J6U9Y2-F1
#
_entry.id   AF-A0A8J6U9Y2-F1
#
_cell.length_a   1.000
_cell.length_b   1.000
_cell.length_c   1.000
_cell.angle_alpha   90.00
_cell.angle_beta   90.00
_cell.angle_gamma   90.00
#
_symmetry.space_group_name_H-M   'P 1'
#
loop_
_entity.id
_entity.type
_entity.pdbx_description
1 polymer ?
#
loop_
_entity_poly.entity_id
_entity_poly.type
_entity_poly.pdbx_seq_one_letter_code
_entity_poly.pdbx_strand_id
1 'polypeptide(L)'
;MNNNCGFRVSLNDELLTNAGLEDQNFIISCILNSFRREHHPEEGLELSVSGLISETQQHVKWVNSPLKRGDKITIEVIDNGFDQPVSISESKSEEELLKGKLRAYHKLKEELKDYI
;
A
#
# COMPACT_ATOMS: atom_id res chain seq x y z
N MET A 1 -9.41 25.74 2.82
CA MET A 1 -10.04 24.58 3.48
C MET A 1 -9.15 23.40 3.15
N ASN A 2 -8.48 22.81 4.16
CA ASN A 2 -7.79 21.54 3.97
C ASN A 2 -8.87 20.47 3.83
N ASN A 3 -9.09 19.99 2.62
CA ASN A 3 -10.00 18.87 2.34
C ASN A 3 -9.24 17.55 2.50
N ASN A 4 -8.55 17.38 3.62
CA ASN A 4 -7.81 16.15 3.89
C ASN A 4 -8.82 15.07 4.25
N CYS A 5 -9.09 14.18 3.30
CA CYS A 5 -9.99 13.06 3.51
C CYS A 5 -9.18 11.79 3.73
N GLY A 6 -9.59 11.02 4.72
CA GLY A 6 -9.08 9.68 5.00
C GLY A 6 -10.22 8.66 5.04
N PHE A 7 -9.88 7.46 5.51
CA PHE A 7 -10.79 6.33 5.59
C PHE A 7 -10.78 5.74 7.00
N ARG A 8 -11.95 5.71 7.64
CA ARG A 8 -12.20 4.82 8.76
C ARG A 8 -12.53 3.44 8.20
N VAL A 9 -11.78 2.44 8.61
CA VAL A 9 -11.89 1.07 8.11
C VAL A 9 -12.17 0.14 9.28
N SER A 10 -13.27 -0.62 9.18
CA SER A 10 -13.69 -1.60 10.18
C SER A 10 -13.92 -2.97 9.55
N LEU A 11 -13.65 -4.03 10.31
CA LEU A 11 -13.85 -5.42 9.93
C LEU A 11 -14.75 -6.09 10.97
N ASN A 12 -15.90 -6.61 10.55
CA ASN A 12 -16.89 -7.24 11.45
C ASN A 12 -17.25 -6.32 12.65
N ASP A 13 -17.47 -5.04 12.35
CA ASP A 13 -17.78 -3.95 13.30
C ASP A 13 -16.65 -3.59 14.28
N GLU A 14 -15.48 -4.24 14.19
CA GLU A 14 -14.26 -3.84 14.92
C GLU A 14 -13.46 -2.82 14.11
N LEU A 15 -13.12 -1.69 14.74
CA LEU A 15 -12.31 -0.65 14.11
C LEU A 15 -10.88 -1.16 13.90
N LEU A 16 -10.42 -1.18 12.64
CA LEU A 16 -9.03 -1.50 12.31
C LEU A 16 -8.15 -0.26 12.31
N THR A 17 -8.61 0.82 11.67
CA THR A 17 -7.86 2.08 11.62
C THR A 17 -8.72 3.25 11.12
N ASN A 18 -8.39 4.46 11.54
CA ASN A 18 -8.69 5.71 10.88
C ASN A 18 -7.48 6.15 10.03
N ALA A 19 -7.38 5.67 8.79
CA ALA A 19 -6.24 5.97 7.92
C ALA A 19 -6.36 7.36 7.30
N GLY A 20 -5.38 8.22 7.55
CA GLY A 20 -5.25 9.53 6.92
C GLY A 20 -3.99 10.24 7.40
N LEU A 21 -3.72 11.39 6.78
CA LEU A 21 -2.54 12.21 7.08
C LEU A 21 -2.96 13.69 7.14
N GLU A 22 -2.35 14.43 8.05
CA GLU A 22 -2.54 15.88 8.18
C GLU A 22 -1.44 16.64 7.44
N ASP A 23 -1.79 17.79 6.86
CA ASP A 23 -0.87 18.79 6.29
C ASP A 23 0.18 18.27 5.29
N GLN A 24 -0.13 17.20 4.55
CA GLN A 24 0.74 16.60 3.54
C GLN A 24 -0.01 16.39 2.22
N ASN A 25 0.69 16.41 1.08
CA ASN A 25 0.11 15.87 -0.15
C ASN A 25 0.24 14.35 -0.11
N PHE A 26 -0.89 13.67 0.00
CA PHE A 26 -0.89 12.23 0.17
C PHE A 26 -1.84 11.52 -0.78
N ILE A 27 -1.60 10.21 -0.89
CA ILE A 27 -2.56 9.26 -1.43
C ILE A 27 -2.87 8.28 -0.31
N ILE A 28 -4.15 8.10 0.03
CA ILE A 28 -4.59 6.97 0.88
C ILE A 28 -5.35 5.99 -0.01
N SER A 29 -5.19 4.70 0.23
CA SER A 29 -5.90 3.66 -0.51
C SER A 29 -6.28 2.51 0.42
N CYS A 30 -7.52 2.06 0.26
CA CYS A 30 -8.00 0.78 0.78
C CYS A 30 -8.13 -0.18 -0.41
N ILE A 31 -7.38 -1.28 -0.39
CA ILE A 31 -7.33 -2.24 -1.49
C ILE A 31 -7.80 -3.60 -0.96
N LEU A 32 -8.76 -4.19 -1.65
CA LEU A 32 -9.22 -5.56 -1.43
C LEU A 32 -8.71 -6.43 -2.56
N ASN A 33 -7.87 -7.42 -2.23
CA ASN A 33 -7.36 -8.35 -3.22
C ASN A 33 -8.05 -9.71 -3.06
N SER A 34 -8.43 -10.30 -4.20
CA SER A 34 -8.82 -11.70 -4.31
C SER A 34 -7.95 -12.31 -5.39
N PHE A 35 -7.09 -13.26 -5.02
CA PHE A 35 -6.13 -13.83 -5.96
C PHE A 35 -6.06 -15.35 -5.88
N ARG A 36 -5.77 -15.95 -7.04
CA ARG A 36 -5.42 -17.35 -7.22
C ARG A 36 -4.13 -17.40 -8.03
N ARG A 37 -3.17 -18.23 -7.64
CA ARG A 37 -1.86 -18.32 -8.29
C ARG A 37 -1.73 -19.65 -9.02
N GLU A 38 -1.16 -19.64 -10.22
CA GLU A 38 -1.08 -20.81 -11.11
C GLU A 38 -0.23 -21.96 -10.54
N HIS A 39 0.82 -21.64 -9.77
CA HIS A 39 1.75 -22.63 -9.20
C HIS A 39 1.80 -22.62 -7.68
N HIS A 40 0.86 -21.91 -7.02
CA HIS A 40 0.71 -21.94 -5.58
C HIS A 40 -0.75 -22.28 -5.25
N PRO A 41 -1.00 -23.34 -4.47
CA PRO A 41 -2.36 -23.75 -4.12
C PRO A 41 -3.08 -22.74 -3.21
N GLU A 42 -2.37 -21.73 -2.74
CA GLU A 42 -2.91 -20.69 -1.87
C GLU A 42 -3.74 -19.68 -2.67
N GLU A 43 -5.06 -19.78 -2.50
CA GLU A 43 -5.99 -18.69 -2.76
C GLU A 43 -5.96 -17.72 -1.57
N GLY A 44 -5.97 -16.43 -1.86
CA GLY A 44 -5.91 -15.40 -0.83
C GLY A 44 -6.99 -14.35 -1.00
N LEU A 45 -7.54 -13.92 0.13
CA LEU A 45 -8.32 -12.71 0.27
C LEU A 45 -7.60 -11.84 1.29
N GLU A 46 -7.35 -10.58 0.97
CA GLU A 46 -6.67 -9.65 1.87
C GLU A 46 -7.21 -8.22 1.73
N LEU A 47 -7.16 -7.48 2.83
CA LEU A 47 -7.38 -6.05 2.90
C LEU A 47 -6.06 -5.37 3.23
N SER A 48 -5.68 -4.40 2.40
CA SER A 48 -4.56 -3.49 2.65
C SER A 48 -5.08 -2.06 2.78
N VAL A 49 -4.69 -1.38 3.86
CA VAL A 49 -4.90 0.06 4.04
C VAL A 49 -3.53 0.72 4.14
N SER A 50 -3.23 1.55 3.14
CA SER A 50 -1.90 2.11 2.94
C SER A 50 -1.97 3.47 2.27
N GLY A 51 -0.84 4.15 2.18
CA GLY A 51 -0.74 5.42 1.51
C GLY A 51 0.67 5.75 1.05
N LEU A 52 0.79 6.94 0.47
CA LEU A 52 2.03 7.53 -0.01
C LEU A 52 2.08 8.99 0.43
N ILE A 53 3.14 9.38 1.11
CA ILE A 53 3.49 10.78 1.36
C ILE A 53 4.26 11.26 0.13
N SER A 54 3.70 12.22 -0.61
CA SER A 54 4.19 12.56 -1.94
C SER A 54 5.52 13.32 -1.88
N GLU A 55 5.72 14.14 -0.86
CA GLU A 55 6.92 14.96 -0.69
C GLU A 55 8.16 14.09 -0.42
N THR A 56 8.01 13.08 0.45
CA THR A 56 9.11 12.21 0.87
C THR A 56 9.17 10.91 0.09
N GLN A 57 8.16 10.62 -0.75
CA GLN A 57 7.99 9.35 -1.46
C GLN A 57 7.96 8.14 -0.50
N GLN A 58 7.51 8.36 0.74
CA GLN A 58 7.44 7.30 1.74
C GLN A 58 6.08 6.61 1.68
N HIS A 59 6.10 5.29 1.58
CA HIS A 59 4.90 4.49 1.71
C HIS A 59 4.55 4.31 3.18
N VAL A 60 3.30 4.56 3.52
CA VAL A 60 2.75 4.33 4.85
C VAL A 60 1.77 3.17 4.81
N LYS A 61 1.72 2.39 5.89
CA LYS A 61 0.77 1.27 6.02
C LYS A 61 0.12 1.29 7.38
N TRP A 62 -1.19 1.13 7.40
CA TRP A 62 -1.99 0.98 8.63
C TRP A 62 -2.41 -0.47 8.82
N VAL A 63 -2.90 -1.12 7.77
CA VAL A 63 -3.48 -2.46 7.85
C VAL A 63 -2.96 -3.32 6.71
N ASN A 64 -2.59 -4.56 7.04
CA ASN A 64 -2.51 -5.65 6.08
C ASN A 64 -3.08 -6.89 6.77
N SER A 65 -4.31 -7.26 6.42
CA SER A 65 -5.04 -8.31 7.13
C SER A 65 -5.61 -9.33 6.14
N PRO A 66 -5.41 -10.65 6.38
CA PRO A 66 -6.11 -11.67 5.63
C PRO A 66 -7.61 -11.60 5.93
N LEU A 67 -8.43 -11.85 4.92
CA LEU A 67 -9.88 -11.89 5.02
C LEU A 67 -10.40 -13.32 4.85
N LYS A 68 -11.58 -13.57 5.42
CA LYS A 68 -12.30 -14.84 5.31
C LYS A 68 -13.67 -14.60 4.69
N ARG A 69 -14.24 -15.67 4.12
CA ARG A 69 -15.60 -15.60 3.58
C ARG A 69 -16.59 -15.28 4.69
N GLY A 70 -17.46 -14.32 4.44
CA GLY A 70 -18.43 -13.83 5.41
C GLY A 70 -17.96 -12.62 6.21
N ASP A 71 -16.68 -12.24 6.12
CA ASP A 71 -16.19 -11.00 6.70
C ASP A 71 -16.87 -9.78 6.05
N LYS A 72 -17.23 -8.80 6.88
CA LYS A 72 -17.82 -7.54 6.44
C LYS A 72 -16.82 -6.41 6.65
N ILE A 73 -16.39 -5.80 5.55
CA ILE A 73 -15.58 -4.58 5.58
C ILE A 73 -16.52 -3.36 5.48
N THR A 74 -16.31 -2.38 6.35
CA THR A 74 -16.99 -1.08 6.30
C THR A 74 -15.95 0.01 6.16
N ILE A 75 -16.12 0.88 5.16
CA ILE A 75 -15.22 2.00 4.88
C ILE A 75 -16.06 3.29 4.93
N GLU A 76 -15.68 4.21 5.80
CA GLU A 76 -16.30 5.53 5.97
C GLU A 76 -15.27 6.60 5.62
N VAL A 77 -15.68 7.62 4.85
CA VAL A 77 -14.83 8.78 4.56
C VAL A 77 -14.87 9.72 5.77
N ILE A 78 -13.71 10.06 6.30
CA ILE A 78 -13.54 10.92 7.48
C ILE A 78 -12.57 12.06 7.17
N ASP A 79 -12.64 13.15 7.93
CA ASP A 79 -11.86 14.38 7.73
C ASP A 79 -10.86 14.69 8.86
N ASN A 80 -10.90 13.94 9.95
CA ASN A 80 -10.00 14.09 11.09
C ASN A 80 -9.92 12.80 11.93
N GLY A 81 -9.09 12.83 12.99
CA GLY A 81 -8.98 11.73 13.94
C GLY A 81 -8.19 10.55 13.38
N PHE A 82 -7.16 10.82 12.57
CA PHE A 82 -6.36 9.81 11.92
C PHE A 82 -5.39 9.12 12.90
N ASP A 83 -5.24 7.82 12.74
CA ASP A 83 -4.28 7.02 13.48
C ASP A 83 -2.89 7.11 12.86
N GLN A 84 -1.85 6.91 13.68
CA GLN A 84 -0.49 6.78 13.16
C GLN A 84 -0.32 5.48 12.36
N PRO A 85 0.40 5.51 11.22
CA PRO A 85 0.67 4.30 10.45
C PRO A 85 1.58 3.35 11.25
N VAL A 86 1.32 2.04 11.11
CA VAL A 86 2.10 0.97 11.75
C VAL A 86 3.50 0.87 11.17
N SER A 87 3.67 1.21 9.89
CA SER A 87 4.98 1.26 9.25
C SER A 87 5.06 2.39 8.24
N ILE A 88 6.23 3.01 8.19
CA ILE A 88 6.62 3.99 7.18
C ILE A 88 7.87 3.42 6.50
N SER A 89 7.83 3.22 5.19
CA SER A 89 9.01 2.78 4.45
C SER A 89 10.01 3.93 4.37
N GLU A 90 11.30 3.63 4.56
CA GLU A 90 12.36 4.57 4.22
C GLU A 90 12.33 4.89 2.73
N SER A 91 12.52 6.16 2.38
CA SER A 91 12.76 6.54 0.99
C SER A 91 14.12 5.99 0.59
N LYS A 92 14.16 5.28 -0.53
CA LYS A 92 15.44 4.77 -1.06
C LYS A 92 16.34 5.95 -1.40
N SER A 93 17.62 5.85 -1.06
CA SER A 93 18.58 6.88 -1.47
C SER A 93 18.72 6.90 -3.00
N GLU A 94 19.18 8.02 -3.56
CA GLU A 94 19.44 8.11 -5.00
C GLU A 94 20.43 7.04 -5.47
N GLU A 95 21.42 6.71 -4.64
CA GLU A 95 22.41 5.66 -4.92
C GLU A 95 21.74 4.27 -5.00
N GLU A 96 20.83 3.96 -4.07
CA GLU A 96 20.09 2.70 -4.08
C GLU A 96 19.15 2.60 -5.28
N LEU A 97 18.49 3.70 -5.65
CA LEU A 97 17.66 3.78 -6.84
C LEU A 97 18.49 3.56 -8.11
N LEU A 98 19.65 4.22 -8.21
CA LEU A 98 20.55 4.08 -9.36
C LEU A 98 21.08 2.65 -9.48
N LYS A 99 21.51 2.05 -8.36
CA LYS A 99 21.97 0.66 -8.31
C LYS A 99 20.87 -0.31 -8.75
N GLY A 100 19.63 -0.07 -8.32
CA GLY A 100 18.46 -0.84 -8.77
C GLY A 100 18.23 -0.72 -10.28
N LYS A 101 18.27 0.50 -10.83
CA LYS A 101 18.13 0.77 -12.27
C LYS A 101 19.22 0.11 -13.10
N LEU A 102 20.48 0.21 -12.68
CA LEU A 102 21.61 -0.44 -13.35
C LEU A 102 21.46 -1.97 -13.35
N ARG A 103 21.07 -2.56 -12.22
CA ARG A 103 20.83 -4.01 -12.13
C ARG A 103 19.72 -4.45 -13.09
N ALA A 104 18.61 -3.71 -13.13
CA ALA A 104 17.50 -3.99 -14.05
C ALA A 104 17.95 -3.86 -15.52
N TYR A 105 18.70 -2.81 -15.85
CA TYR A 105 19.27 -2.60 -17.19
C TYR A 105 20.16 -3.76 -17.63
N HIS A 106 21.10 -4.19 -16.78
CA HIS A 106 22.00 -5.30 -17.11
C HIS A 106 21.25 -6.62 -17.28
N LYS A 107 20.27 -6.90 -16.41
CA LYS A 107 19.42 -8.09 -16.54
C LYS A 107 18.67 -8.08 -17.87
N LEU A 108 18.03 -6.96 -18.21
CA LEU A 108 17.27 -6.82 -19.46
C LEU A 108 18.19 -6.94 -20.69
N LYS A 109 19.40 -6.35 -20.64
CA LYS A 109 20.40 -6.48 -21.70
C LYS A 109 20.79 -7.93 -21.95
N GLU A 110 20.99 -8.72 -20.89
CA GLU A 110 21.30 -10.14 -21.01
C GLU A 110 20.13 -10.97 -21.55
N GLU A 111 18.90 -10.68 -21.11
CA GLU A 111 17.69 -11.38 -21.60
C GLU A 111 17.44 -11.11 -23.09
N LEU A 112 17.82 -9.93 -23.59
CA LEU A 112 17.59 -9.52 -24.96
C LEU A 112 18.77 -9.79 -25.91
N LYS A 113 19.89 -10.34 -25.41
CA LYS A 113 21.13 -10.50 -26.22
C LYS A 113 20.99 -11.41 -27.43
N ASP A 114 20.04 -12.34 -27.40
CA ASP A 114 19.76 -13.27 -28.50
C ASP A 114 18.65 -12.75 -29.44
N TYR A 115 18.10 -11.56 -29.13
CA TYR A 115 17.00 -10.92 -29.85
C TYR A 115 17.37 -9.55 -30.47
N ILE A 116 18.56 -9.03 -30.17
CA ILE A 116 19.13 -7.77 -30.67
C ILE A 116 20.56 -8.04 -31.16
#